data_AF-A0A929UHT5-F1
#
_entry.id   AF-A0A929UHT5-F1
#
_cell.length_a   1.000
_cell.length_b   1.000
_cell.length_c   1.000
_cell.angle_alpha   90.00
_cell.angle_beta   90.00
_cell.angle_gamma   90.00
#
_symmetry.space_group_name_H-M   'P 1'
#
loop_
_entity.id
_entity.type
_entity.pdbx_description
1 polymer ?
#
loop_
_entity_poly.entity_id
_entity_poly.type
_entity_poly.pdbx_seq_one_letter_code
_entity_poly.pdbx_strand_id
1 'polypeptide(L)' 'MLLVLSLIFLLQCVQIGLSISELDLLTIGTVNDMYAEMSNDDHDYPEVATQEMMDRF' A
#
# COMPACT_ATOMS: atom_id res chain seq x y z
N MET A 1 5.67 2.49 18.38
CA MET A 1 4.46 2.65 19.22
C MET A 1 3.79 4.01 19.05
N LEU A 2 4.52 5.15 19.07
CA LEU A 2 3.93 6.47 18.83
C LEU A 2 3.36 6.69 17.41
N LEU A 3 3.95 6.07 16.38
CA LEU A 3 3.50 6.21 14.99
C LEU A 3 2.16 5.49 14.70
N VAL A 4 1.89 4.36 15.36
CA VAL A 4 0.65 3.57 15.18
C VAL A 4 -0.57 4.31 15.71
N LEU A 5 -0.40 5.22 16.67
CA LEU A 5 -1.49 6.02 17.26
C LEU A 5 -1.74 7.35 16.52
N SER A 6 -0.94 7.67 15.50
CA SER A 6 -1.17 8.90 14.75
C SER A 6 -2.49 8.80 13.97
N LEU A 7 -3.36 9.81 14.11
CA LEU A 7 -4.69 9.83 13.47
C LEU A 7 -4.60 9.65 11.95
N ILE A 8 -3.54 10.18 11.34
CA ILE A 8 -3.31 10.10 9.89
C ILE A 8 -3.01 8.66 9.44
N PHE A 9 -2.27 7.89 10.24
CA PHE A 9 -1.93 6.50 9.91
C PHE A 9 -3.16 5.60 9.91
N LEU A 10 -4.04 5.74 10.91
CA LEU A 10 -5.32 4.99 10.93
C LEU A 10 -6.21 5.35 9.74
N LEU A 11 -6.25 6.62 9.35
CA LEU A 11 -7.00 7.06 8.19
C LEU A 11 -6.43 6.43 6.90
N GLN A 12 -5.10 6.43 6.73
CA GLN A 12 -4.44 5.79 5.60
C GLN A 12 -4.73 4.29 5.54
N CYS A 13 -4.73 3.58 6.67
CA CYS A 13 -5.10 2.16 6.73
C CYS A 13 -6.51 1.91 6.19
N VAL A 14 -7.48 2.78 6.53
CA VAL A 14 -8.86 2.67 6.02
C VAL A 14 -8.93 3.01 4.53
N GLN A 15 -8.14 3.97 4.04
CA GLN A 15 -8.11 4.34 2.62
C GLN A 15 -7.61 3.21 1.72
N ILE A 16 -6.59 2.47 2.16
CA ILE A 16 -6.10 1.25 1.46
C ILE A 16 -6.98 0.01 1.72
N GLY A 17 -8.05 0.14 2.51
CA GLY A 17 -9.01 -0.93 2.77
C GLY A 17 -8.60 -1.95 3.85
N LEU A 18 -7.59 -1.65 4.67
CA LEU A 18 -7.18 -2.53 5.77
C LEU A 18 -8.12 -2.41 6.97
N SER A 19 -8.40 -3.55 7.58
CA SER A 19 -9.10 -3.62 8.86
C SER A 19 -8.14 -3.45 10.04
N ILE A 20 -8.65 -2.96 11.17
CA ILE A 20 -7.85 -2.78 12.41
C ILE A 20 -7.25 -4.12 12.89
N SER A 21 -7.94 -5.23 12.64
CA SER A 21 -7.47 -6.57 13.00
C SER A 21 -6.23 -7.02 12.20
N GLU A 22 -6.02 -6.51 11.00
CA GLU A 22 -4.86 -6.84 10.16
C GLU A 22 -3.60 -6.07 10.58
N LEU A 23 -3.75 -4.98 11.33
CA LEU A 23 -2.63 -4.18 11.83
C LEU A 23 -1.76 -4.92 12.86
N ASP A 24 -2.23 -6.03 13.41
CA ASP A 24 -1.43 -6.89 14.30
C ASP A 24 -0.43 -7.77 13.51
N LEU A 25 -0.73 -8.03 12.24
CA LEU A 25 0.09 -8.86 11.35
C LEU A 25 1.06 -8.04 10.49
N LEU A 26 0.80 -6.73 10.37
CA LEU A 26 1.52 -5.84 9.47
C LEU A 26 2.39 -4.85 10.25
N THR A 27 3.53 -4.50 9.66
CA THR A 27 4.40 -3.46 10.20
C THR A 27 4.03 -2.11 9.61
N ILE A 28 4.41 -1.04 10.30
CA ILE A 28 4.19 0.34 9.79
C ILE A 28 4.83 0.54 8.42
N GLY A 29 5.99 -0.07 8.18
CA GLY A 29 6.67 -0.02 6.88
C GLY A 29 5.86 -0.66 5.76
N THR A 30 5.34 -1.87 5.98
CA THR A 30 4.52 -2.57 4.97
C THR A 30 3.24 -1.81 4.63
N VAL A 31 2.57 -1.22 5.63
CA VAL A 31 1.39 -0.37 5.39
C VAL A 31 1.75 0.88 4.58
N ASN A 32 2.88 1.51 4.89
CA ASN A 32 3.36 2.69 4.17
C ASN A 32 3.75 2.35 2.71
N ASP A 33 4.38 1.20 2.49
CA ASP A 33 4.75 0.74 1.15
C ASP A 33 3.49 0.47 0.32
N MET A 34 2.48 -0.19 0.87
CA MET A 34 1.19 -0.39 0.19
C MET A 34 0.47 0.93 -0.12
N TYR A 35 0.54 1.91 0.77
CA TYR A 35 -0.01 3.25 0.50
C TYR A 35 0.75 3.97 -0.63
N ALA A 36 2.07 3.81 -0.70
CA ALA A 36 2.88 4.37 -1.78
C ALA A 36 2.53 3.71 -3.12
N GLU A 37 2.41 2.38 -3.16
CA GLU A 37 1.99 1.65 -4.38
C GLU A 37 0.57 2.02 -4.80
N MET A 38 -0.38 2.15 -3.87
CA MET A 38 -1.74 2.63 -4.20
C MET A 38 -1.71 4.04 -4.81
N SER A 39 -0.87 4.94 -4.29
CA SER A 39 -0.69 6.27 -4.89
C SER A 39 0.01 6.21 -6.25
N ASN A 40 0.74 5.13 -6.51
CA ASN A 40 1.48 4.90 -7.73
C ASN A 40 0.61 4.29 -8.84
N ASP A 41 -0.45 3.55 -8.48
CA ASP A 41 -1.41 2.95 -9.41
C ASP A 41 -2.12 4.00 -10.29
N ASP A 42 -2.31 5.22 -9.78
CA ASP A 42 -2.90 6.34 -10.52
C ASP A 42 -1.92 7.06 -11.46
N HIS A 43 -0.65 6.64 -11.51
CA HIS A 43 0.36 7.29 -12.34
C HIS A 43 0.31 6.83 -13.80
N ASP A 44 0.31 7.79 -14.74
CA ASP A 44 0.36 7.50 -16.18
C ASP A 44 1.79 7.16 -16.61
N TYR A 45 2.08 5.86 -16.56
CA TYR A 45 3.37 5.32 -16.97
C TYR A 45 3.48 5.26 -18.50
N PRO A 46 4.61 5.70 -19.10
CA PRO A 46 4.82 5.63 -20.54
C PRO A 46 4.86 4.19 -21.08
N GLU A 47 5.18 3.23 -20.21
CA GLU A 47 5.17 1.81 -20.51
C GLU A 47 4.58 1.08 -19.29
N VAL A 48 3.49 0.36 -19.50
CA VAL A 48 2.86 -0.48 -18.48
C VAL A 48 3.24 -1.92 -18.75
N ALA A 49 3.80 -2.59 -17.74
CA ALA A 49 4.17 -3.99 -17.86
C ALA A 49 2.92 -4.85 -18.12
N THR A 50 2.93 -5.62 -19.20
CA THR A 50 1.82 -6.51 -19.57
C THR A 50 2.02 -7.91 -19.00
N GLN A 51 0.94 -8.69 -18.92
CA GLN A 51 0.99 -10.10 -18.49
C GLN A 51 1.99 -10.91 -19.33
N GLU A 52 2.04 -10.68 -20.65
CA GLU A 52 2.98 -11.35 -21.57
C GLU A 52 4.45 -11.06 -21.24
N MET A 53 4.76 -9.88 -20.69
CA MET A 53 6.12 -9.54 -20.25
C MET A 53 6.50 -10.30 -18.97
N MET A 54 5.54 -10.50 -18.06
CA MET A 54 5.76 -11.26 -16.82
C MET A 54 5.88 -12.76 -17.08
N ASP A 55 5.07 -13.31 -18.00
CA ASP A 55 5.10 -14.73 -18.38
C ASP A 55 6.38 -15.13 -19.14
N ARG A 56 7.15 -14.13 -19.61
CA ARG A 56 8.44 -14.31 -20.31
C ARG A 56 9.65 -14.32 -19.36
N PHE A 57 9.45 -14.07 -18.07
CA PHE A 57 10.48 -14.07 -17.04
C PHE A 57 10.68 -15.46 -16.44
#